data_AF-A0A564WDQ7-F1
#
_entry.id   AF-A0A564WDQ7-F1
#
_cell.length_a   1.000
_cell.length_b   1.000
_cell.length_c   1.000
_cell.angle_alpha   90.00
_cell.angle_beta   90.00
_cell.angle_gamma   90.00
#
_symmetry.space_group_name_H-M   'P 1'
#
loop_
_entity.id
_entity.type
_entity.pdbx_description
1 polymer ?
#
loop_
_entity_poly.entity_id
_entity_poly.type
_entity_poly.pdbx_seq_one_letter_code
_entity_poly.pdbx_strand_id
1 'polypeptide(L)'
;MALMLHCGAQEVVFDQLRQLDTPLPTPSHVPIPHFRLVDMLRHSLSYYGHEVVDEHHGVSEDGMRYFGVLSLKSSYGGYEDTVALRNSHDKTFPVGIGFGGRVFCCDNLSFFADHVIRRKHTANAKRDLPGLVQDVVEPLADQRASQQRTFERYRAAELSNPMADHAILEMYRAGIITVQRIAEVVHEWESPSFDELKDRRTAWRLFNAATYVLTGRVVANPAATKQLHTIIDGACASVH
;
A
#
# COMPACT_ATOMS: atom_id res chain seq x y z
N MET A 1 -8.08 -2.56 5.61
CA MET A 1 -8.03 -1.24 4.90
C MET A 1 -8.92 -1.32 3.66
N ALA A 2 -9.83 -0.36 3.42
CA ALA A 2 -10.82 -0.48 2.34
C ALA A 2 -10.27 -0.10 0.96
N LEU A 3 -10.74 -0.80 -0.07
CA LEU A 3 -10.48 -0.48 -1.48
C LEU A 3 -11.18 0.83 -1.85
N MET A 4 -10.49 1.76 -2.51
CA MET A 4 -11.07 3.06 -2.88
C MET A 4 -11.65 3.01 -4.30
N LEU A 5 -12.97 2.82 -4.40
CA LEU A 5 -13.71 2.74 -5.65
C LEU A 5 -14.59 4.00 -5.84
N HIS A 6 -14.08 5.02 -6.55
CA HIS A 6 -14.79 6.29 -6.75
C HIS A 6 -14.76 6.80 -8.21
N CYS A 7 -14.14 6.04 -9.10
CA CYS A 7 -13.95 6.34 -10.52
C CYS A 7 -14.58 5.25 -11.42
N GLY A 8 -15.62 4.58 -10.93
CA GLY A 8 -16.50 3.73 -11.75
C GLY A 8 -16.25 2.22 -11.66
N ALA A 9 -15.36 1.77 -10.76
CA ALA A 9 -15.30 0.35 -10.42
C ALA A 9 -16.31 -0.01 -9.32
N GLN A 10 -16.72 -1.26 -9.29
CA GLN A 10 -17.72 -1.80 -8.37
C GLN A 10 -17.11 -2.89 -7.51
N GLU A 11 -17.47 -2.93 -6.23
CA GLU A 11 -17.03 -3.97 -5.30
C GLU A 11 -17.66 -5.31 -5.68
N VAL A 12 -16.87 -6.38 -5.63
CA VAL A 12 -17.29 -7.74 -5.96
C VAL A 12 -16.77 -8.72 -4.93
N VAL A 13 -17.47 -9.82 -4.74
CA VAL A 13 -16.92 -10.95 -3.96
C VAL A 13 -15.95 -11.75 -4.83
N PHE A 14 -15.00 -12.43 -4.18
CA PHE A 14 -13.96 -13.18 -4.90
C PHE A 14 -14.53 -14.17 -5.94
N ASP A 15 -15.61 -14.88 -5.64
CA ASP A 15 -16.21 -15.85 -6.57
C ASP A 15 -16.75 -15.20 -7.87
N GLN A 16 -17.16 -13.94 -7.82
CA GLN A 16 -17.57 -13.21 -9.03
C GLN A 16 -16.38 -12.98 -9.97
N LEU A 17 -15.14 -12.88 -9.45
CA LEU A 17 -13.93 -12.80 -10.29
C LEU A 17 -13.71 -14.05 -11.15
N ARG A 18 -14.23 -15.22 -10.72
CA ARG A 18 -14.14 -16.46 -11.49
C ARG A 18 -15.14 -16.49 -12.66
N GLN A 19 -16.17 -15.65 -12.62
CA GLN A 19 -17.22 -15.56 -13.62
C GLN A 19 -16.92 -14.53 -14.71
N LEU A 20 -15.89 -13.69 -14.51
CA LEU A 20 -15.48 -12.69 -15.50
C LEU A 20 -14.82 -13.34 -16.71
N ASP A 21 -15.27 -12.91 -17.89
CA ASP A 21 -14.66 -13.33 -19.14
C ASP A 21 -13.22 -12.82 -19.24
N THR A 22 -12.31 -13.71 -19.62
CA THR A 22 -10.93 -13.34 -19.96
C THR A 22 -10.81 -13.27 -21.47
N PRO A 23 -10.46 -12.11 -22.05
CA PRO A 23 -10.35 -11.97 -23.50
C PRO A 23 -9.34 -12.95 -24.11
N LEU A 24 -9.59 -13.32 -25.36
CA LEU A 24 -8.68 -14.19 -26.11
C LEU A 24 -7.29 -13.54 -26.25
N PRO A 25 -6.21 -14.33 -26.18
CA PRO A 25 -4.87 -13.81 -26.35
C PRO A 25 -4.63 -13.32 -27.78
N THR A 26 -3.84 -12.26 -27.90
CA THR A 26 -3.26 -11.80 -29.18
C THR A 26 -1.75 -12.09 -29.19
N PRO A 27 -1.06 -11.98 -30.34
CA PRO A 27 0.38 -12.26 -30.43
C PRO A 27 1.24 -11.43 -29.45
N SER A 28 0.79 -10.23 -29.09
CA SER A 28 1.52 -9.31 -28.20
C SER A 28 0.92 -9.18 -26.80
N HIS A 29 -0.23 -9.81 -26.54
CA HIS A 29 -0.96 -9.65 -25.28
C HIS A 29 -1.68 -10.93 -24.87
N VAL A 30 -1.28 -11.51 -23.74
CA VAL A 30 -1.85 -12.74 -23.19
C VAL A 30 -2.43 -12.43 -21.81
N PRO A 31 -3.73 -12.09 -21.72
CA PRO A 31 -4.39 -11.76 -20.46
C PRO A 31 -4.29 -12.89 -19.42
N ILE A 32 -4.14 -12.50 -18.16
CA ILE A 32 -4.21 -13.41 -17.01
C ILE A 32 -5.57 -13.17 -16.33
N PRO A 33 -6.40 -14.21 -16.13
CA PRO A 33 -7.67 -14.04 -15.43
C PRO A 33 -7.47 -13.42 -14.04
N HIS A 34 -8.34 -12.48 -13.65
CA HIS A 34 -8.18 -11.74 -12.39
C HIS A 34 -8.13 -12.67 -11.18
N PHE A 35 -9.03 -13.66 -11.11
CA PHE A 35 -9.04 -14.64 -10.02
C PHE A 35 -7.75 -15.46 -9.90
N ARG A 36 -7.07 -15.76 -11.03
CA ARG A 36 -5.81 -16.54 -11.02
C ARG A 36 -4.68 -15.80 -10.32
N LEU A 37 -4.64 -14.47 -10.46
CA LEU A 37 -3.65 -13.63 -9.78
C LEU A 37 -3.87 -13.69 -8.26
N VAL A 38 -5.12 -13.57 -7.82
CA VAL A 38 -5.49 -13.65 -6.40
C VAL A 38 -5.22 -15.03 -5.83
N ASP A 39 -5.65 -16.10 -6.51
CA ASP A 39 -5.39 -17.50 -6.11
C ASP A 39 -3.88 -17.73 -5.93
N MET A 40 -3.06 -17.30 -6.90
CA MET A 40 -1.60 -17.47 -6.83
C MET A 40 -0.98 -16.73 -5.64
N LEU A 41 -1.41 -15.49 -5.39
CA LEU A 41 -0.95 -14.72 -4.24
C LEU A 41 -1.35 -15.41 -2.93
N ARG A 42 -2.62 -15.82 -2.77
CA ARG A 42 -3.10 -16.50 -1.56
C ARG A 42 -2.33 -17.77 -1.26
N HIS A 43 -2.08 -18.59 -2.28
CA HIS A 43 -1.28 -19.81 -2.12
C HIS A 43 0.15 -19.48 -1.68
N SER A 44 0.80 -18.47 -2.28
CA SER A 44 2.15 -18.07 -1.90
C SER A 44 2.18 -17.53 -0.46
N LEU A 45 1.27 -16.62 -0.11
CA LEU A 45 1.15 -16.08 1.25
C LEU A 45 0.99 -17.19 2.28
N SER A 46 0.05 -18.13 2.04
CA SER A 46 -0.17 -19.28 2.92
C SER A 46 1.07 -20.17 3.03
N TYR A 47 1.75 -20.44 1.91
CA TYR A 47 2.97 -21.24 1.87
C TYR A 47 4.09 -20.65 2.73
N TYR A 48 4.24 -19.32 2.74
CA TYR A 48 5.22 -18.61 3.58
C TYR A 48 4.68 -18.25 4.99
N GLY A 49 3.53 -18.80 5.39
CA GLY A 49 2.98 -18.65 6.74
C GLY A 49 2.28 -17.32 7.02
N HIS A 50 1.85 -16.60 5.97
CA HIS A 50 1.05 -15.39 6.10
C HIS A 50 -0.45 -15.71 6.05
N GLU A 51 -1.17 -15.26 7.07
CA GLU A 51 -2.63 -15.40 7.18
C GLU A 51 -3.30 -14.15 6.61
N VAL A 52 -4.19 -14.33 5.62
CA VAL A 52 -5.08 -13.27 5.12
C VAL A 52 -6.30 -13.21 6.03
N VAL A 53 -6.58 -12.05 6.61
CA VAL A 53 -7.70 -11.85 7.55
C VAL A 53 -8.88 -11.14 6.94
N ASP A 54 -8.64 -10.37 5.87
CA ASP A 54 -9.67 -9.62 5.17
C ASP A 54 -9.23 -9.35 3.73
N GLU A 55 -10.19 -9.18 2.83
CA GLU A 55 -9.94 -8.90 1.42
C GLU A 55 -11.09 -8.14 0.77
N HIS A 56 -10.71 -7.18 -0.08
CA HIS A 56 -11.62 -6.39 -0.89
C HIS A 56 -11.23 -6.49 -2.35
N HIS A 57 -12.23 -6.60 -3.21
CA HIS A 57 -12.07 -6.75 -4.65
C HIS A 57 -12.98 -5.77 -5.39
N GLY A 58 -12.45 -5.13 -6.43
CA GLY A 58 -13.20 -4.21 -7.25
C GLY A 58 -12.86 -4.40 -8.72
N VAL A 59 -13.85 -4.24 -9.58
CA VAL A 59 -13.69 -4.36 -11.04
C VAL A 59 -14.37 -3.21 -11.76
N SER A 60 -13.82 -2.78 -12.89
CA SER A 60 -14.51 -1.82 -13.77
C SER A 60 -15.84 -2.39 -14.27
N GLU A 61 -16.75 -1.51 -14.68
CA GLU A 61 -18.08 -1.88 -15.20
C GLU A 61 -18.02 -2.91 -16.35
N ASP A 62 -16.99 -2.84 -17.19
CA ASP A 62 -16.75 -3.77 -18.29
C ASP A 62 -16.00 -5.06 -17.88
N GLY A 63 -15.64 -5.19 -16.60
CA GLY A 63 -14.88 -6.33 -16.05
C GLY A 63 -13.41 -6.39 -16.47
N MET A 64 -12.90 -5.44 -17.25
CA MET A 64 -11.57 -5.49 -17.86
C MET A 64 -10.44 -5.08 -16.93
N ARG A 65 -10.74 -4.38 -15.84
CA ARG A 65 -9.77 -3.83 -14.88
C ARG A 65 -10.14 -4.29 -13.50
N TYR A 66 -9.17 -4.84 -12.79
CA TYR A 66 -9.30 -5.37 -11.45
C TYR A 66 -8.37 -4.66 -10.47
N PHE A 67 -8.89 -4.44 -9.27
CA PHE A 67 -8.19 -3.89 -8.11
C PHE A 67 -8.53 -4.75 -6.90
N GLY A 68 -7.55 -5.02 -6.05
CA GLY A 68 -7.81 -5.70 -4.79
C GLY A 68 -6.82 -5.32 -3.71
N VAL A 69 -7.25 -5.50 -2.47
CA VAL A 69 -6.43 -5.33 -1.27
C VAL A 69 -6.71 -6.51 -0.34
N LEU A 70 -5.65 -7.15 0.13
CA LEU A 70 -5.69 -8.22 1.14
C LEU A 70 -5.00 -7.70 2.40
N SER A 71 -5.68 -7.74 3.53
CA SER A 71 -5.07 -7.48 4.85
C SER A 71 -4.49 -8.78 5.40
N LEU A 72 -3.23 -8.72 5.83
CA LEU A 72 -2.53 -9.82 6.47
C LEU A 72 -2.60 -9.65 7.99
N LYS A 73 -2.74 -10.76 8.71
CA LYS A 73 -2.68 -10.77 10.17
C LYS A 73 -1.37 -10.17 10.65
N SER A 74 -1.47 -9.16 11.51
CA SER A 74 -0.32 -8.56 12.18
C SER A 74 0.12 -9.42 13.36
N SER A 75 1.40 -9.80 13.39
CA SER A 75 2.00 -10.45 14.57
C SER A 75 2.34 -9.46 15.69
N TYR A 76 2.34 -8.15 15.40
CA TYR A 76 2.91 -7.11 16.27
C TYR A 76 1.89 -6.08 16.78
N GLY A 77 0.68 -6.03 16.22
CA GLY A 77 -0.37 -5.09 16.61
C GLY A 77 -0.09 -3.62 16.22
N GLY A 78 -1.14 -2.81 16.14
CA GLY A 78 -1.03 -1.36 15.86
C GLY A 78 -0.75 -0.94 14.42
N TYR A 79 -0.64 -1.90 13.48
CA TYR A 79 -0.73 -1.69 12.02
C TYR A 79 -1.06 -3.00 11.31
N GLU A 80 -1.73 -2.93 10.15
CA GLU A 80 -2.03 -4.07 9.28
C GLU A 80 -1.09 -4.06 8.08
N ASP A 81 -0.42 -5.18 7.81
CA ASP A 81 0.28 -5.34 6.54
C ASP A 81 -0.73 -5.61 5.45
N THR A 82 -0.59 -4.91 4.33
CA THR A 82 -1.54 -5.00 3.22
C THR A 82 -0.83 -5.38 1.95
N VAL A 83 -1.51 -6.18 1.14
CA VAL A 83 -1.10 -6.54 -0.21
C VAL A 83 -2.12 -5.98 -1.17
N ALA A 84 -1.72 -5.10 -2.08
CA ALA A 84 -2.56 -4.71 -3.19
C ALA A 84 -2.24 -5.46 -4.47
N LEU A 85 -3.31 -5.68 -5.22
CA LEU A 85 -3.30 -6.28 -6.53
C LEU A 85 -3.97 -5.32 -7.50
N ARG A 86 -3.44 -5.28 -8.71
CA ARG A 86 -4.18 -4.76 -9.86
C ARG A 86 -3.87 -5.57 -11.10
N ASN A 87 -4.85 -5.67 -11.99
CA ASN A 87 -4.72 -6.38 -13.25
C ASN A 87 -5.60 -5.72 -14.32
N SER A 88 -5.15 -5.65 -15.57
CA SER A 88 -6.00 -5.19 -16.68
C SER A 88 -5.86 -6.09 -17.91
N HIS A 89 -6.99 -6.39 -18.53
CA HIS A 89 -7.04 -7.11 -19.80
C HIS A 89 -7.01 -6.17 -21.00
N ASP A 90 -7.35 -4.90 -20.83
CA ASP A 90 -7.44 -3.89 -21.89
C ASP A 90 -6.11 -3.15 -22.17
N LYS A 91 -5.02 -3.58 -21.53
CA LYS A 91 -3.66 -3.00 -21.63
C LYS A 91 -3.49 -1.63 -20.96
N THR A 92 -4.47 -1.15 -20.20
CA THR A 92 -4.35 0.12 -19.46
C THR A 92 -3.17 0.09 -18.48
N PHE A 93 -2.92 -1.07 -17.85
CA PHE A 93 -1.79 -1.27 -16.95
C PHE A 93 -1.35 -2.75 -16.84
N PRO A 94 -0.07 -3.04 -16.58
CA PRO A 94 0.39 -4.40 -16.33
C PRO A 94 -0.18 -4.96 -15.01
N VAL A 95 -0.04 -6.27 -14.80
CA VAL A 95 -0.21 -6.87 -13.47
C VAL A 95 0.66 -6.10 -12.48
N GLY A 96 0.07 -5.66 -11.38
CA GLY A 96 0.75 -4.97 -10.29
C GLY A 96 0.49 -5.70 -8.99
N ILE A 97 1.57 -5.97 -8.24
CA ILE A 97 1.49 -6.51 -6.89
C ILE A 97 2.30 -5.58 -6.00
N GLY A 98 1.70 -5.15 -4.90
CA GLY A 98 2.25 -4.14 -4.00
C GLY A 98 2.12 -4.59 -2.55
N PHE A 99 3.16 -4.40 -1.75
CA PHE A 99 3.18 -4.77 -0.33
C PHE A 99 3.66 -3.60 0.52
N GLY A 100 3.11 -3.47 1.74
CA GLY A 100 3.52 -2.46 2.70
C GLY A 100 2.58 -2.36 3.91
N GLY A 101 3.00 -1.60 4.91
CA GLY A 101 2.21 -1.36 6.14
C GLY A 101 0.99 -0.46 5.90
N ARG A 102 0.95 0.23 4.75
CA ARG A 102 -0.22 0.93 4.21
C ARG A 102 -0.13 0.95 2.69
N VAL A 103 -0.88 0.09 2.03
CA VAL A 103 -0.94 0.04 0.56
C VAL A 103 -2.20 0.74 0.07
N PHE A 104 -2.05 1.52 -1.00
CA PHE A 104 -3.17 2.23 -1.63
C PHE A 104 -3.40 1.69 -3.05
N CYS A 105 -4.63 1.24 -3.30
CA CYS A 105 -5.10 0.76 -4.59
C CYS A 105 -6.46 1.39 -4.89
N CYS A 106 -6.53 2.14 -5.98
CA CYS A 106 -7.72 2.88 -6.36
C CYS A 106 -8.08 2.65 -7.83
N ASP A 107 -9.37 2.69 -8.11
CA ASP A 107 -9.92 2.53 -9.45
C ASP A 107 -9.60 3.69 -10.42
N ASN A 108 -9.08 4.80 -9.91
CA ASN A 108 -8.46 5.86 -10.71
C ASN A 108 -7.03 5.53 -11.20
N LEU A 109 -6.64 4.25 -11.15
CA LEU A 109 -5.35 3.71 -11.59
C LEU A 109 -4.16 4.04 -10.69
N SER A 110 -4.41 4.68 -9.54
CA SER A 110 -3.38 4.88 -8.53
C SER A 110 -3.01 3.56 -7.85
N PHE A 111 -1.71 3.32 -7.76
CA PHE A 111 -1.17 2.11 -7.14
C PHE A 111 0.15 2.42 -6.46
N PHE A 112 0.14 2.38 -5.14
CA PHE A 112 1.24 2.81 -4.29
C PHE A 112 1.46 1.80 -3.16
N ALA A 113 2.70 1.33 -3.00
CA ALA A 113 3.13 0.42 -1.95
C ALA A 113 4.65 0.60 -1.70
N ASP A 114 5.17 0.05 -0.60
CA ASP A 114 6.62 0.10 -0.30
C ASP A 114 7.42 -0.72 -1.32
N HIS A 115 6.89 -1.89 -1.70
CA HIS A 115 7.44 -2.75 -2.74
C HIS A 115 6.41 -2.95 -3.84
N VAL A 116 6.78 -2.73 -5.11
CA VAL A 116 5.87 -2.90 -6.25
C VAL A 116 6.55 -3.69 -7.37
N ILE A 117 5.95 -4.81 -7.77
CA ILE A 117 6.29 -5.53 -9.00
C ILE A 117 5.28 -5.21 -10.10
N ARG A 118 5.78 -5.04 -11.33
CA ARG A 118 4.95 -4.85 -12.54
C ARG A 118 5.29 -5.91 -13.58
N ARG A 119 4.29 -6.66 -14.05
CA ARG A 119 4.47 -7.68 -15.11
C ARG A 119 3.49 -7.48 -16.26
N LYS A 120 4.03 -7.32 -17.47
CA LYS A 120 3.23 -7.24 -18.71
C LYS A 120 2.63 -8.60 -19.06
N HIS A 121 1.44 -8.56 -19.67
CA HIS A 121 0.71 -9.72 -20.21
C HIS A 121 1.32 -10.23 -21.51
N THR A 122 2.45 -10.94 -21.44
CA THR A 122 3.05 -11.60 -22.61
C THR A 122 2.90 -13.11 -22.52
N ALA A 123 3.25 -13.86 -23.58
CA ALA A 123 3.23 -15.32 -23.56
C ALA A 123 4.03 -15.94 -22.39
N ASN A 124 5.07 -15.25 -21.93
CA ASN A 124 5.90 -15.70 -20.81
C ASN A 124 5.32 -15.34 -19.44
N ALA A 125 4.30 -14.49 -19.36
CA ALA A 125 3.77 -14.01 -18.08
C ALA A 125 3.26 -15.16 -17.20
N LYS A 126 2.59 -16.17 -17.78
CA LYS A 126 2.09 -17.34 -17.03
C LYS A 126 3.22 -18.17 -16.41
N ARG A 127 4.39 -18.23 -17.06
CA ARG A 127 5.58 -18.93 -16.57
C ARG A 127 6.29 -18.11 -15.49
N ASP A 128 6.42 -16.81 -15.69
CA ASP A 128 7.25 -15.96 -14.85
C ASP A 128 6.53 -15.47 -13.58
N LEU A 129 5.20 -15.30 -13.66
CA LEU A 129 4.42 -14.70 -12.57
C LEU A 129 4.50 -15.48 -11.24
N PRO A 130 4.48 -16.83 -11.21
CA PRO A 130 4.66 -17.57 -9.96
C PRO A 130 5.97 -17.23 -9.24
N GLY A 131 7.09 -17.21 -9.97
CA GLY A 131 8.40 -16.82 -9.41
C GLY A 131 8.38 -15.38 -8.90
N LEU A 132 7.82 -14.44 -9.68
CA LEU A 132 7.70 -13.04 -9.24
C LEU A 132 6.82 -12.87 -8.00
N VAL A 133 5.78 -13.69 -7.82
CA VAL A 133 4.97 -13.67 -6.60
C VAL A 133 5.78 -14.19 -5.42
N GLN A 134 6.53 -15.27 -5.61
CA GLN A 134 7.41 -15.83 -4.56
C GLN A 134 8.51 -14.85 -4.15
N ASP A 135 9.20 -14.23 -5.12
CA ASP A 135 10.27 -13.26 -4.87
C ASP A 135 9.82 -12.09 -3.97
N VAL A 136 8.54 -11.74 -4.00
CA VAL A 136 8.01 -10.69 -3.12
C VAL A 136 7.50 -11.23 -1.80
N VAL A 137 6.87 -12.41 -1.81
CA VAL A 137 6.25 -12.98 -0.61
C VAL A 137 7.30 -13.55 0.35
N GLU A 138 8.32 -14.21 -0.16
CA GLU A 138 9.38 -14.82 0.65
C GLU A 138 10.03 -13.87 1.66
N PRO A 139 10.49 -12.66 1.29
CA PRO A 139 11.12 -11.74 2.23
C PRO A 139 10.14 -11.01 3.16
N LEU A 140 8.81 -11.20 3.03
CA LEU A 140 7.83 -10.40 3.78
C LEU A 140 7.99 -10.54 5.28
N ALA A 141 8.27 -11.73 5.81
CA ALA A 141 8.45 -11.92 7.24
C ALA A 141 9.56 -11.01 7.79
N ASP A 142 10.71 -10.97 7.11
CA ASP A 142 11.85 -10.14 7.50
C ASP A 142 11.58 -8.64 7.32
N GLN A 143 10.91 -8.27 6.22
CA GLN A 143 10.50 -6.89 5.96
C GLN A 143 9.57 -6.37 7.06
N ARG A 144 8.58 -7.18 7.47
CA ARG A 144 7.64 -6.86 8.55
C ARG A 144 8.36 -6.72 9.89
N ALA A 145 9.28 -7.62 10.20
CA ALA A 145 10.09 -7.51 11.41
C ALA A 145 10.96 -6.23 11.41
N SER A 146 11.51 -5.85 10.25
CA SER A 146 12.28 -4.62 10.09
C SER A 146 11.43 -3.36 10.24
N GLN A 147 10.22 -3.37 9.68
CA GLN A 147 9.26 -2.28 9.81
C GLN A 147 8.81 -2.12 11.27
N GLN A 148 8.52 -3.23 11.96
CA GLN A 148 8.19 -3.18 13.39
C GLN A 148 9.30 -2.52 14.22
N ARG A 149 10.57 -2.90 14.01
CA ARG A 149 11.71 -2.26 14.70
C ARG A 149 11.79 -0.76 14.40
N THR A 150 11.45 -0.35 13.19
CA THR A 150 11.38 1.07 12.79
C THR A 150 10.26 1.78 13.54
N PHE A 151 9.07 1.19 13.63
CA PHE A 151 7.95 1.77 14.36
C PHE A 151 8.17 1.81 15.87
N GLU A 152 8.86 0.82 16.44
CA GLU A 152 9.31 0.86 17.83
C GLU A 152 10.25 2.05 18.08
N ARG A 153 11.21 2.30 17.19
CA ARG A 153 12.06 3.51 17.24
C ARG A 153 11.21 4.78 17.18
N TYR A 154 10.20 4.83 16.30
CA TYR A 154 9.32 6.00 16.18
C TYR A 154 8.48 6.24 17.44
N ARG A 155 8.03 5.17 18.10
CA ARG A 155 7.28 5.24 19.37
C ARG A 155 8.16 5.65 20.55
N ALA A 156 9.46 5.36 20.48
CA ALA A 156 10.42 5.73 21.52
C ALA A 156 10.86 7.21 21.42
N ALA A 157 10.93 7.78 20.22
CA ALA A 157 11.42 9.13 19.98
C ALA A 157 10.35 10.20 20.26
N GLU A 158 10.46 10.93 21.38
CA GLU A 158 9.62 12.10 21.67
C GLU A 158 10.08 13.32 20.88
N LEU A 159 9.14 14.00 20.22
CA LEU A 159 9.42 15.18 19.41
C LEU A 159 8.86 16.43 20.08
N SER A 160 9.69 17.47 20.14
CA SER A 160 9.22 18.81 20.46
C SER A 160 8.48 19.42 19.26
N ASN A 161 7.65 20.44 19.50
CA ASN A 161 6.96 21.15 18.42
C ASN A 161 7.93 21.69 17.36
N PRO A 162 9.05 22.35 17.70
CA PRO A 162 10.01 22.80 16.68
C PRO A 162 10.56 21.67 15.79
N MET A 163 10.79 20.48 16.35
CA MET A 163 11.25 19.31 15.58
C MET A 163 10.16 18.82 14.63
N ALA A 164 8.92 18.76 15.10
CA ALA A 164 7.78 18.38 14.29
C ALA A 164 7.54 19.39 13.16
N ASP A 165 7.54 20.70 13.46
CA ASP A 165 7.37 21.77 12.48
C ASP A 165 8.44 21.70 11.38
N HIS A 166 9.70 21.48 11.78
CA HIS A 166 10.81 21.30 10.84
C HIS A 166 10.57 20.08 9.93
N ALA A 167 10.22 18.92 10.50
CA ALA A 167 9.95 17.71 9.73
C ALA A 167 8.76 17.89 8.77
N ILE A 168 7.69 18.58 9.18
CA ILE A 168 6.53 18.89 8.31
C ILE A 168 6.95 19.76 7.12
N LEU A 169 7.80 20.77 7.35
CA LEU A 169 8.33 21.60 6.26
C LEU A 169 9.24 20.81 5.32
N GLU A 170 10.05 19.88 5.84
CA GLU A 170 10.83 18.95 5.01
C GLU A 170 9.93 18.06 4.15
N MET A 171 8.79 17.58 4.67
CA MET A 171 7.83 16.81 3.86
C MET A 171 7.28 17.63 2.69
N TYR A 172 7.00 18.91 2.92
CA TYR A 172 6.58 19.83 1.85
C TYR A 172 7.70 20.06 0.83
N ARG A 173 8.93 20.35 1.28
CA ARG A 173 10.10 20.56 0.42
C ARG A 173 10.42 19.34 -0.44
N ALA A 174 10.23 18.14 0.11
CA ALA A 174 10.40 16.87 -0.59
C ALA A 174 9.24 16.54 -1.54
N GLY A 175 8.17 17.36 -1.58
CA GLY A 175 7.00 17.14 -2.42
C GLY A 175 6.11 15.97 -1.96
N ILE A 176 6.25 15.52 -0.72
CA ILE A 176 5.40 14.47 -0.12
C ILE A 176 4.00 15.04 0.14
N ILE A 177 3.93 16.26 0.68
CA ILE A 177 2.69 16.99 0.94
C ILE A 177 2.66 18.31 0.16
N THR A 178 1.46 18.80 -0.17
CA THR A 178 1.30 20.12 -0.81
C THR A 178 1.16 21.22 0.24
N VAL A 179 1.33 22.48 -0.15
CA VAL A 179 1.25 23.62 0.78
C VAL A 179 -0.06 23.66 1.58
N GLN A 180 -1.19 23.29 0.97
CA GLN A 180 -2.50 23.23 1.64
C GLN A 180 -2.56 22.17 2.74
N ARG A 181 -1.78 21.08 2.59
CA ARG A 181 -1.78 19.94 3.52
C ARG A 181 -0.88 20.17 4.74
N ILE A 182 -0.02 21.19 4.71
CA ILE A 182 0.81 21.54 5.88
C ILE A 182 -0.09 21.78 7.10
N ALA A 183 -1.14 22.59 6.93
CA ALA A 183 -2.09 22.89 8.00
C ALA A 183 -2.81 21.65 8.52
N GLU A 184 -3.15 20.70 7.64
CA GLU A 184 -3.81 19.45 8.02
C GLU A 184 -2.88 18.52 8.82
N VAL A 185 -1.61 18.41 8.41
CA VAL A 185 -0.63 17.59 9.15
C VAL A 185 -0.33 18.22 10.51
N VAL A 186 -0.22 19.55 10.58
CA VAL A 186 -0.08 20.27 11.86
C VAL A 186 -1.31 20.01 12.74
N HIS A 187 -2.52 20.08 12.19
CA HIS A 187 -3.73 19.81 12.95
C HIS A 187 -3.77 18.40 13.52
N GLU A 188 -3.49 17.38 12.71
CA GLU A 188 -3.42 15.98 13.17
C GLU A 188 -2.26 15.73 14.13
N TRP A 189 -1.15 16.47 14.00
CA TRP A 189 -0.07 16.44 14.97
C TRP A 189 -0.53 17.02 16.32
N GLU A 190 -1.29 18.11 16.35
CA GLU A 190 -1.74 18.77 17.58
C GLU A 190 -2.92 18.06 18.24
N SER A 191 -3.87 17.60 17.44
CA SER A 191 -5.13 16.98 17.85
C SER A 191 -5.44 15.76 16.96
N PRO A 192 -4.78 14.62 17.19
CA PRO A 192 -4.90 13.45 16.32
C PRO A 192 -6.31 12.86 16.39
N SER A 193 -6.78 12.42 15.23
CA SER A 193 -8.08 11.78 15.05
C SER A 193 -8.21 10.43 15.81
N PHE A 194 -7.10 9.78 16.16
CA PHE A 194 -7.08 8.49 16.86
C PHE A 194 -6.63 8.64 18.32
N ASP A 195 -7.40 8.07 19.26
CA ASP A 195 -7.16 8.20 20.70
C ASP A 195 -5.78 7.66 21.12
N GLU A 196 -5.33 6.56 20.54
CA GLU A 196 -4.02 5.94 20.80
C GLU A 196 -2.82 6.85 20.52
N LEU A 197 -3.02 7.91 19.72
CA LEU A 197 -1.99 8.88 19.36
C LEU A 197 -2.02 10.13 20.25
N LYS A 198 -3.04 10.30 21.10
CA LYS A 198 -3.22 11.49 21.94
C LYS A 198 -2.22 11.55 23.09
N ASP A 199 -1.83 10.40 23.64
CA ASP A 199 -1.06 10.28 24.88
C ASP A 199 0.37 10.80 24.78
N ARG A 200 1.08 10.52 23.68
CA ARG A 200 2.50 10.87 23.53
C ARG A 200 2.80 11.57 22.21
N ARG A 201 3.58 12.65 22.28
CA ARG A 201 4.06 13.40 21.11
C ARG A 201 5.36 12.79 20.57
N THR A 202 5.22 11.68 19.86
CA THR A 202 6.37 10.91 19.34
C THR A 202 6.48 11.00 17.82
N ALA A 203 7.62 10.59 17.27
CA ALA A 203 7.78 10.45 15.83
C ALA A 203 6.71 9.52 15.20
N TRP A 204 6.21 8.54 15.96
CA TRP A 204 5.11 7.68 15.55
C TRP A 204 3.80 8.45 15.32
N ARG A 205 3.47 9.40 16.19
CA ARG A 205 2.31 10.29 16.02
C ARG A 205 2.46 11.17 14.79
N LEU A 206 3.65 11.75 14.57
CA LEU A 206 3.90 12.60 13.40
C LEU A 206 3.81 11.81 12.08
N PHE A 207 4.40 10.60 12.06
CA PHE A 207 4.28 9.69 10.93
C PHE A 207 2.82 9.38 10.61
N ASN A 208 2.01 9.07 11.64
CA ASN A 208 0.59 8.79 11.44
C ASN A 208 -0.20 10.01 10.98
N ALA A 209 0.06 11.20 11.53
CA ALA A 209 -0.55 12.45 11.08
C ALA A 209 -0.32 12.69 9.58
N ALA A 210 0.92 12.53 9.11
CA ALA A 210 1.26 12.63 7.69
C ALA A 210 0.53 11.57 6.85
N THR A 211 0.57 10.30 7.26
CA THR A 211 -0.12 9.22 6.50
C THR A 211 -1.63 9.38 6.46
N TYR A 212 -2.24 9.92 7.53
CA TYR A 212 -3.67 10.17 7.58
C TYR A 212 -4.08 11.24 6.56
N VAL A 213 -3.36 12.36 6.50
CA VAL A 213 -3.60 13.43 5.51
C VAL A 213 -3.36 12.99 4.07
N LEU A 214 -2.49 12.00 3.87
CA LEU A 214 -2.27 11.35 2.57
C LEU A 214 -3.37 10.36 2.20
N THR A 215 -4.21 9.94 3.14
CA THR A 215 -5.32 9.01 2.89
C THR A 215 -6.34 9.68 1.96
N GLY A 216 -6.79 8.97 0.92
CA GLY A 216 -7.72 9.50 -0.08
C GLY A 216 -7.08 10.34 -1.19
N ARG A 217 -5.75 10.40 -1.28
CA ARG A 217 -5.07 10.87 -2.48
C ARG A 217 -4.52 9.71 -3.31
N VAL A 218 -4.59 9.87 -4.63
CA VAL A 218 -3.59 9.33 -5.53
C VAL A 218 -2.26 9.89 -5.08
N VAL A 219 -1.44 9.09 -4.41
CA VAL A 219 -0.06 9.47 -4.19
C VAL A 219 0.60 9.48 -5.57
N ALA A 220 0.65 10.66 -6.19
CA ALA A 220 1.26 10.85 -7.51
C ALA A 220 2.76 10.53 -7.50
N ASN A 221 3.37 10.49 -6.31
CA ASN A 221 4.77 10.15 -6.08
C ASN A 221 4.91 8.75 -5.42
N PRO A 222 5.18 7.68 -6.19
CA PRO A 222 5.49 6.33 -5.67
C PRO A 222 6.62 6.24 -4.64
N ALA A 223 7.44 7.29 -4.48
CA ALA A 223 8.49 7.35 -3.46
C ALA A 223 8.06 8.05 -2.16
N ALA A 224 6.84 8.60 -2.07
CA ALA A 224 6.42 9.45 -0.96
C ALA A 224 6.56 8.77 0.42
N THR A 225 6.08 7.53 0.59
CA THR A 225 6.22 6.80 1.87
C THR A 225 7.67 6.50 2.21
N LYS A 226 8.49 6.12 1.23
CA LYS A 226 9.93 5.91 1.45
C LYS A 226 10.63 7.21 1.88
N GLN A 227 10.31 8.32 1.25
CA GLN A 227 10.84 9.64 1.61
C GLN A 227 10.32 10.11 2.97
N LEU A 228 9.06 9.80 3.31
CA LEU A 228 8.48 10.09 4.61
C LEU A 228 9.26 9.37 5.72
N HIS A 229 9.56 8.08 5.53
CA HIS A 229 10.43 7.35 6.45
C HIS A 229 11.79 8.03 6.63
N THR A 230 12.44 8.47 5.55
CA THR A 230 13.73 9.18 5.64
C THR A 230 13.65 10.45 6.49
N ILE A 231 12.57 11.23 6.34
CA ILE A 231 12.37 12.46 7.12
C ILE A 231 12.11 12.15 8.59
N ILE A 232 11.25 11.16 8.87
CA ILE A 232 10.94 10.77 10.26
C ILE A 232 12.17 10.14 10.94
N ASP A 233 12.97 9.35 10.22
CA ASP A 233 14.24 8.82 10.70
C ASP A 233 15.20 9.96 11.09
N GLY A 234 15.30 11.01 10.28
CA GLY A 234 16.08 12.20 10.61
C GLY A 234 15.56 12.94 11.85
N ALA A 235 14.23 13.03 12.01
CA ALA A 235 13.62 13.61 13.21
C ALA A 235 13.94 12.78 14.46
N CYS A 236 13.90 11.45 14.35
CA CYS A 236 14.29 10.55 15.45
C CYS A 236 15.76 10.71 15.82
N ALA A 237 16.65 10.82 14.83
CA ALA A 237 18.08 10.98 15.07
C ALA A 237 18.42 12.31 15.77
N SER A 238 17.55 13.32 15.67
CA SER A 238 17.72 14.63 16.30
C SER A 238 17.24 14.69 17.75
N VAL A 239 16.69 13.60 18.30
CA VAL A 239 16.26 13.49 19.72
C VAL A 239 17.46 13.19 20.64
N HIS A 240 18.53 12.64 20.08
CA HIS A 240 19.78 12.28 20.77
C HIS A 240 20.90 13.27 20.44
#